data_AF-A0A1X1MMW4-F1
#
_entry.id   AF-A0A1X1MMW4-F1
#
_cell.length_a   1.000
_cell.length_b   1.000
_cell.length_c   1.000
_cell.angle_alpha   90.00
_cell.angle_beta   90.00
_cell.angle_gamma   90.00
#
_symmetry.space_group_name_H-M   'P 1'
#
loop_
_entity.id
_entity.type
_entity.pdbx_description
1 polymer ?
#
loop_
_entity_poly.entity_id
_entity_poly.type
_entity_poly.pdbx_seq_one_letter_code
_entity_poly.pdbx_strand_id
1 'polypeptide(L)'
;MNYKLLIAVAGTVALAGCASGPDEATTEQLTSMSSQIEALESKIDSLESEHATLKSDAMAASEAKQMAMSAEDEAARANERLDNLAQSYTK
;
A
#
# COMPACT_ATOMS: atom_id res chain seq x y z
N MET A 1 -6.16 -9.70 -10.07
CA MET A 1 -6.65 -8.72 -11.06
C MET A 1 -5.43 -8.08 -11.70
N ASN A 2 -5.11 -8.41 -12.95
CA ASN A 2 -3.88 -7.95 -13.62
C ASN A 2 -4.08 -6.53 -14.17
N TYR A 3 -3.45 -5.53 -13.54
CA TYR A 3 -3.51 -4.11 -13.94
C TYR A 3 -2.89 -3.82 -15.32
N LYS A 4 -2.17 -4.79 -15.89
CA LYS A 4 -1.58 -4.72 -17.25
C LYS A 4 -2.62 -4.70 -18.38
N LEU A 5 -3.91 -4.84 -18.09
CA LEU A 5 -4.98 -4.85 -19.10
C LEU A 5 -5.66 -3.49 -19.33
N LEU A 6 -5.30 -2.43 -18.58
CA LEU A 6 -5.98 -1.12 -18.69
C LEU A 6 -5.33 -0.13 -19.66
N ILE A 7 -4.16 -0.43 -20.23
CA ILE A 7 -3.53 0.43 -21.25
C ILE A 7 -3.78 -0.17 -22.64
N ALA A 8 -5.04 -0.21 -23.03
CA ALA A 8 -5.45 -0.35 -24.42
C ALA A 8 -6.11 0.97 -24.85
N VAL A 9 -5.33 2.04 -24.89
CA VAL A 9 -5.78 3.29 -25.50
C VAL A 9 -5.80 3.06 -27.01
N ALA A 10 -7.01 3.00 -27.55
CA ALA A 10 -7.29 2.83 -28.96
C ALA A 10 -6.62 3.96 -29.78
N GLY A 11 -5.50 3.64 -30.43
CA GLY A 11 -4.87 4.46 -31.47
C GLY A 11 -5.28 3.98 -32.85
N THR A 12 -6.56 4.00 -33.19
CA THR A 12 -7.00 3.84 -34.59
C THR A 12 -6.93 5.19 -35.28
N VAL A 13 -5.73 5.63 -35.65
CA VAL A 13 -5.55 6.72 -36.63
C VAL A 13 -4.93 6.13 -37.90
N ALA A 14 -5.85 5.79 -38.80
CA ALA A 14 -5.74 5.80 -40.25
C ALA A 14 -4.50 5.14 -40.91
N LEU A 15 -4.64 3.84 -41.21
CA LEU A 15 -4.08 3.27 -42.43
C LEU A 15 -4.83 3.85 -43.65
N ALA A 16 -4.36 4.97 -44.21
CA ALA A 16 -4.67 5.34 -45.60
C ALA A 16 -3.70 6.40 -46.14
N GLY A 17 -2.56 5.97 -46.69
CA GLY A 17 -1.90 6.67 -47.80
C GLY A 17 -0.65 7.50 -47.49
N CYS A 18 0.40 7.19 -48.28
CA CYS A 18 1.59 7.97 -48.60
C CYS A 18 2.80 7.97 -47.64
N ALA A 19 3.94 7.64 -48.22
CA ALA A 19 5.28 7.72 -47.68
C ALA A 19 5.60 9.11 -47.12
N SER A 20 5.51 9.27 -45.80
CA SER A 20 6.26 10.22 -45.00
C SER A 20 6.25 9.67 -43.59
N GLY A 21 7.39 9.72 -42.90
CA GLY A 21 7.51 9.20 -41.54
C GLY A 21 6.54 9.88 -40.56
N PRO A 22 6.53 9.49 -39.27
CA PRO A 22 5.77 10.21 -38.26
C PRO A 22 6.09 11.71 -38.35
N ASP A 23 5.06 12.54 -38.56
CA ASP A 23 5.18 14.00 -38.54
C ASP A 23 5.73 14.44 -37.18
N GLU A 24 6.44 15.58 -37.13
CA GLU A 24 7.06 16.16 -35.92
C GLU A 24 6.06 16.21 -34.77
N ALA A 25 4.82 16.62 -35.04
CA ALA A 25 3.74 16.67 -34.06
C ALA A 25 3.39 15.28 -33.47
N THR A 26 3.51 14.20 -34.25
CA THR A 26 3.26 12.83 -33.77
C THR A 26 4.43 12.33 -32.92
N THR A 27 5.66 12.67 -33.32
CA THR A 27 6.88 12.29 -32.58
C THR A 27 6.97 13.01 -31.23
N GLU A 28 6.57 14.29 -31.17
CA GLU A 28 6.50 15.05 -29.93
C GLU A 28 5.45 14.48 -28.95
N GLN A 29 4.27 14.11 -29.45
CA GLN A 29 3.23 13.48 -28.63
C GLN A 29 3.70 12.13 -28.06
N LEU A 30 4.31 11.28 -28.88
CA LEU A 30 4.87 10.01 -28.44
C LEU A 30 5.95 10.19 -27.35
N THR A 31 6.82 11.18 -27.52
CA THR A 31 7.87 11.50 -26.54
C THR A 31 7.26 11.99 -25.21
N SER A 32 6.25 12.86 -25.26
CA SER A 32 5.53 13.33 -24.08
C SER A 32 4.82 12.19 -23.35
N MET A 33 4.15 11.30 -24.08
CA MET A 33 3.49 10.12 -23.51
C MET A 33 4.50 9.17 -22.87
N SER A 34 5.65 8.93 -23.49
CA SER A 34 6.72 8.10 -22.91
C SER A 34 7.19 8.66 -21.58
N SER A 35 7.44 9.98 -21.51
CA SER A 35 7.84 10.64 -20.27
C SER A 35 6.76 10.56 -19.18
N GLN A 36 5.49 10.68 -19.55
CA GLN A 36 4.38 10.52 -18.61
C GLN A 36 4.28 9.09 -18.09
N ILE A 37 4.51 8.09 -18.94
CA ILE A 37 4.52 6.67 -18.53
C ILE A 37 5.66 6.41 -17.55
N GLU A 38 6.88 6.86 -17.85
CA GLU A 38 8.03 6.71 -16.94
C GLU A 38 7.76 7.38 -15.58
N ALA A 39 7.14 8.57 -15.58
CA ALA A 39 6.76 9.26 -14.36
C ALA A 39 5.67 8.53 -13.57
N LEU A 40 4.73 7.88 -14.25
CA LEU A 40 3.69 7.06 -13.62
C LEU A 40 4.26 5.76 -13.06
N GLU A 41 5.15 5.08 -13.78
CA GLU A 41 5.86 3.89 -13.30
C GLU A 41 6.64 4.19 -12.03
N SER A 42 7.40 5.29 -12.02
CA SER A 42 8.12 5.73 -10.81
C SER A 42 7.18 6.02 -9.62
N LYS A 43 6.00 6.60 -9.86
CA LYS A 43 4.99 6.82 -8.81
C LYS A 43 4.38 5.52 -8.32
N ILE A 44 4.14 4.56 -9.20
CA ILE A 44 3.63 3.24 -8.83
C ILE A 44 4.64 2.53 -7.94
N ASP A 45 5.92 2.51 -8.32
CA ASP A 45 6.98 1.89 -7.51
C ASP A 45 7.06 2.55 -6.11
N SER A 46 6.94 3.87 -6.03
CA SER A 46 6.89 4.61 -4.76
C SER A 46 5.68 4.22 -3.92
N LEU A 47 4.48 4.16 -4.53
CA LEU A 47 3.25 3.80 -3.84
C LEU A 47 3.26 2.34 -3.36
N GLU A 48 3.83 1.42 -4.14
CA GLU A 48 3.97 0.02 -3.74
C GLU A 48 4.91 -0.11 -2.53
N SER A 49 6.01 0.65 -2.50
CA SER A 49 6.91 0.73 -1.36
C SER A 49 6.23 1.29 -0.12
N GLU A 50 5.54 2.44 -0.22
CA GLU A 50 4.80 3.04 0.89
C GLU A 50 3.71 2.11 1.42
N HIS A 51 3.00 1.41 0.53
CA HIS A 51 1.97 0.46 0.91
C HIS A 51 2.54 -0.75 1.66
N ALA A 52 3.72 -1.24 1.26
CA ALA A 52 4.42 -2.31 1.97
C ALA A 52 4.81 -1.88 3.39
N THR A 53 5.33 -0.66 3.55
CA THR A 53 5.66 -0.09 4.87
C THR A 53 4.41 0.08 5.73
N LEU A 54 3.35 0.69 5.20
CA LEU A 54 2.11 0.91 5.95
C LEU A 54 1.48 -0.41 6.42
N LYS A 55 1.53 -1.45 5.59
CA LYS A 55 1.06 -2.79 5.97
C LYS A 55 1.89 -3.37 7.12
N SER A 56 3.21 -3.21 7.09
CA SER A 56 4.10 -3.64 8.17
C SER A 56 3.78 -2.91 9.48
N ASP A 57 3.63 -1.59 9.42
CA ASP A 57 3.31 -0.76 10.58
C ASP A 57 1.95 -1.13 11.20
N ALA A 58 0.94 -1.39 10.35
CA ALA A 58 -0.37 -1.84 10.81
C ALA A 58 -0.32 -3.20 11.53
N MET A 59 0.51 -4.14 11.03
CA MET A 59 0.72 -5.42 11.70
C MET A 59 1.39 -5.24 13.06
N ALA A 60 2.48 -4.46 13.12
CA ALA A 60 3.18 -4.17 14.37
C ALA A 60 2.27 -3.49 15.40
N ALA A 61 1.43 -2.55 14.97
CA ALA A 61 0.46 -1.89 15.84
C ALA A 61 -0.59 -2.86 16.39
N SER A 62 -1.09 -3.78 15.55
CA SER A 62 -2.03 -4.83 15.97
C SER A 62 -1.40 -5.78 17.00
N GLU A 63 -0.17 -6.21 16.78
CA GLU A 63 0.58 -7.06 17.72
C GLU A 63 0.82 -6.35 19.06
N ALA A 64 1.26 -5.10 19.02
CA ALA A 64 1.45 -4.27 20.22
C ALA A 64 0.15 -4.14 21.03
N LYS A 65 -0.98 -3.95 20.35
CA LYS A 65 -2.30 -3.87 20.99
C LYS A 65 -2.69 -5.20 21.67
N GLN A 66 -2.43 -6.33 21.04
CA GLN A 66 -2.71 -7.65 21.62
C GLN A 66 -1.83 -7.93 22.85
N MET A 67 -0.54 -7.57 22.79
CA MET A 67 0.35 -7.68 23.94
C MET A 67 -0.11 -6.80 25.11
N ALA A 68 -0.52 -5.56 24.83
CA ALA A 68 -1.04 -4.65 25.86
C ALA A 68 -2.30 -5.21 26.54
N MET A 69 -3.28 -5.69 25.76
CA MET A 69 -4.48 -6.33 26.32
C MET A 69 -4.14 -7.57 27.16
N SER A 70 -3.22 -8.41 26.70
CA SER A 70 -2.79 -9.59 27.45
C SER A 70 -2.11 -9.24 28.78
N ALA A 71 -1.29 -8.18 28.78
CA ALA A 71 -0.62 -7.70 29.98
C ALA A 71 -1.61 -7.09 30.98
N GLU A 72 -2.62 -6.35 30.50
CA GLU A 72 -3.69 -5.80 31.31
C GLU A 72 -4.52 -6.91 31.99
N ASP A 73 -4.92 -7.94 31.23
CA ASP A 73 -5.68 -9.08 31.75
C ASP A 73 -4.91 -9.86 32.82
N GLU A 74 -3.60 -10.05 32.65
CA GLU A 74 -2.77 -10.74 33.64
C GLU A 74 -2.55 -9.88 34.89
N ALA A 75 -2.38 -8.56 34.73
CA ALA A 75 -2.29 -7.64 35.85
C ALA A 75 -3.60 -7.62 36.67
N ALA A 76 -4.76 -7.62 36.01
CA ALA A 76 -6.06 -7.71 36.66
C ALA A 76 -6.21 -9.01 37.47
N ARG A 77 -5.83 -10.16 36.88
CA ARG A 77 -5.81 -11.46 37.57
C ARG A 77 -4.84 -11.48 38.75
N ALA A 78 -3.67 -10.88 38.62
CA ALA A 78 -2.71 -10.77 39.71
C ALA A 78 -3.27 -9.93 40.88
N ASN A 79 -3.95 -8.82 40.57
CA ASN A 79 -4.61 -7.98 41.58
C ASN A 79 -5.73 -8.73 42.29
N GLU A 80 -6.57 -9.48 41.56
CA GLU A 80 -7.62 -10.31 42.16
C GLU A 80 -7.02 -11.37 43.12
N ARG A 81 -5.90 -11.98 42.74
CA ARG A 81 -5.18 -12.92 43.62
C ARG A 81 -4.64 -12.23 44.87
N LEU A 82 -4.11 -11.00 44.75
CA LEU A 82 -3.63 -10.21 45.88
C LEU A 82 -4.75 -9.82 46.83
N ASP A 83 -5.91 -9.40 46.30
CA ASP A 83 -7.08 -9.03 47.12
C ASP A 83 -7.61 -10.23 47.90
N ASN A 84 -7.75 -11.38 47.24
CA ASN A 84 -8.16 -12.63 47.90
C ASN A 84 -7.17 -13.03 49.01
N LEU A 85 -5.87 -12.86 48.76
CA LEU A 85 -4.83 -13.13 49.74
C LEU A 85 -4.91 -12.16 50.93
N ALA A 86 -5.03 -10.86 50.68
CA ALA A 86 -5.14 -9.82 51.70
C ALA A 86 -6.36 -10.05 52.59
N GLN A 87 -7.52 -10.40 52.02
CA GLN A 87 -8.72 -10.75 52.77
C GLN A 87 -8.55 -12.03 53.61
N SER A 88 -7.77 -13.00 53.13
CA SER A 88 -7.49 -14.24 53.88
C SER A 88 -6.53 -14.04 55.06
N TYR A 89 -5.62 -13.06 55.00
CA TYR A 89 -4.64 -12.77 56.06
C TYR A 89 -5.03 -11.64 57.02
N THR A 90 -6.08 -10.89 56.73
CA THR A 90 -6.62 -9.86 57.63
C THR A 90 -7.84 -10.34 58.45
N LYS A 91 -8.22 -11.62 58.32
CA LYS A 91 -9.19 -12.31 59.19
C LYS A 91 -8.53 -12.94 60.40
#